data_AF-A0AAN8FW13-F1
#
_entry.id   AF-A0AAN8FW13-F1
#
_cell.length_a   1.000
_cell.length_b   1.000
_cell.length_c   1.000
_cell.angle_alpha   90.00
_cell.angle_beta   90.00
_cell.angle_gamma   90.00
#
_symmetry.space_group_name_H-M   'P 1'
#
loop_
_entity.id
_entity.type
_entity.pdbx_description
1 polymer ?
#
loop_
_entity_poly.entity_id
_entity_poly.type
_entity_poly.pdbx_seq_one_letter_code
_entity_poly.pdbx_strand_id
1 'polypeptide(L)'
;MASEERFYQAFHKYVLDDNPVRRSVSARSIRKFRDPHEALEKILNKTTLTTQRATHGNIITLGGDMLSKNNDDNLEGFERSVQEAVDAAEVRATRELKAALTRLRNQKDEERRCALQKQKEYAERLAQRISDQRDRAEEERMKDLTVKLNQEKQEELHQQWKEAEKVKERAIEKACTELRLELEKVHEAEKDDAVEEALKQANIEFDHREQETIKTTRAICAAEESVRVAQQEAKHADHVERLNKRYEILQDKCRRETEFRMKVEKDFTAMQDDYRRFLDYTDGQFHSDYLMRLRNLGVMLPGRRVNRISYEDIKEL
;
A
#
# COMPACT_ATOMS: atom_id res chain seq x y z
N MET A 1 -5.24 68.57 -17.03
CA MET A 1 -5.34 70.00 -16.64
C MET A 1 -3.95 70.64 -16.74
N ALA A 2 -3.48 70.93 -17.95
CA ALA A 2 -2.28 71.72 -18.23
C ALA A 2 -2.19 72.06 -19.74
N SER A 3 -3.33 72.38 -20.38
CA SER A 3 -3.35 72.60 -21.84
C SER A 3 -4.36 73.66 -22.31
N GLU A 4 -5.04 74.37 -21.41
CA GLU A 4 -6.02 75.41 -21.79
C GLU A 4 -5.46 76.85 -21.67
N GLU A 5 -4.29 77.05 -21.08
CA GLU A 5 -3.71 78.40 -20.88
C GLU A 5 -2.86 78.92 -22.06
N ARG A 6 -2.64 78.12 -23.10
CA ARG A 6 -1.80 78.54 -24.26
C ARG A 6 -2.58 79.08 -25.45
N PHE A 7 -3.91 79.03 -25.42
CA PHE A 7 -4.75 79.49 -26.55
C PHE A 7 -5.20 80.96 -26.42
N TYR A 8 -5.15 81.55 -25.22
CA TYR A 8 -5.60 82.93 -24.98
C TYR A 8 -4.52 84.01 -25.07
N GLN A 9 -3.23 83.67 -25.20
CA GLN A 9 -2.14 84.66 -25.29
C GLN A 9 -1.69 85.00 -26.73
N ALA A 10 -2.16 84.29 -27.75
CA ALA A 10 -1.75 84.52 -29.15
C ALA A 10 -2.72 85.40 -29.97
N PHE A 11 -3.91 85.70 -29.46
CA PHE A 11 -4.96 86.39 -30.23
C PHE A 11 -5.02 87.92 -30.00
N HIS A 12 -4.28 88.45 -29.01
CA HIS A 12 -4.39 89.86 -28.61
C HIS A 12 -3.27 90.78 -29.14
N LYS A 13 -2.39 90.30 -30.03
CA LYS A 13 -1.19 91.03 -30.50
C LYS A 13 -1.20 91.45 -31.98
N TYR A 14 -2.35 91.38 -32.67
CA TYR A 14 -2.41 91.61 -34.14
C TYR A 14 -3.56 92.53 -34.63
N VAL A 15 -4.23 93.28 -33.74
CA VAL A 15 -5.43 94.06 -34.12
C VAL A 15 -5.30 95.58 -33.92
N LEU A 16 -4.21 96.11 -33.37
CA LEU A 16 -4.06 97.57 -33.22
C LEU A 16 -2.63 97.97 -33.54
N ASP A 17 -2.40 98.48 -34.75
CA ASP A 17 -1.36 99.46 -35.08
C ASP A 17 -1.64 100.09 -36.47
N ASP A 18 -2.24 101.28 -36.41
CA ASP A 18 -1.85 102.52 -37.10
C ASP A 18 -1.30 102.49 -38.55
N ASN A 19 -2.09 103.01 -39.50
CA ASN A 19 -1.81 104.35 -40.09
C ASN A 19 -2.82 104.76 -41.19
N PRO A 20 -3.42 105.97 -41.09
CA PRO A 20 -4.14 106.62 -42.18
C PRO A 20 -3.27 107.70 -42.85
N VAL A 21 -2.93 107.54 -44.14
CA VAL A 21 -2.21 108.57 -44.89
C VAL A 21 -3.19 109.60 -45.48
N ARG A 22 -2.99 110.84 -45.06
CA ARG A 22 -3.65 112.07 -45.48
C ARG A 22 -2.93 112.73 -46.66
N ARG A 23 -3.73 113.40 -47.52
CA ARG A 23 -3.49 114.67 -48.26
C ARG A 23 -2.50 114.67 -49.44
N SER A 24 -2.92 115.23 -50.59
CA SER A 24 -2.82 116.69 -50.82
C SER A 24 -3.53 117.15 -52.11
N VAL A 25 -4.32 118.21 -51.95
CA VAL A 25 -4.91 119.05 -52.99
C VAL A 25 -3.90 120.15 -53.29
N SER A 26 -3.40 120.22 -54.53
CA SER A 26 -2.44 121.24 -54.96
C SER A 26 -3.17 122.49 -55.48
N ALA A 27 -3.28 123.50 -54.64
CA ALA A 27 -3.62 124.87 -55.01
C ALA A 27 -2.46 125.53 -55.78
N ARG A 28 -2.65 125.93 -57.04
CA ARG A 28 -1.70 126.79 -57.74
C ARG A 28 -1.95 128.25 -57.38
N SER A 29 -0.90 128.85 -56.83
CA SER A 29 -0.82 130.24 -56.38
C SER A 29 -0.90 131.25 -57.53
N ILE A 30 -1.80 132.22 -57.39
CA ILE A 30 -1.87 133.45 -58.16
C ILE A 30 -0.64 134.31 -57.81
N ARG A 31 0.26 134.53 -58.78
CA ARG A 31 1.39 135.47 -58.61
C ARG A 31 0.88 136.90 -58.77
N LYS A 32 1.10 137.73 -57.74
CA LYS A 32 0.82 139.17 -57.74
C LYS A 32 1.83 139.90 -58.63
N PHE A 33 1.35 140.67 -59.61
CA PHE A 33 2.15 141.65 -60.34
C PHE A 33 2.41 142.86 -59.45
N ARG A 34 3.65 143.37 -59.44
CA ARG A 34 4.14 144.39 -58.50
C ARG A 34 4.19 145.81 -59.05
N ASP A 35 3.68 146.06 -60.26
CA ASP A 35 3.43 147.40 -60.77
C ASP A 35 2.34 147.39 -61.87
N PRO A 36 1.27 148.20 -61.76
CA PRO A 36 0.15 148.21 -62.71
C PRO A 36 0.47 148.88 -64.06
N HIS A 37 1.46 149.77 -64.11
CA HIS A 37 1.88 150.44 -65.37
C HIS A 37 2.82 149.59 -66.21
N GLU A 38 3.72 148.80 -65.59
CA GLU A 38 4.63 147.90 -66.31
C GLU A 38 3.90 146.67 -66.90
N ALA A 39 2.79 146.27 -66.28
CA ALA A 39 1.89 145.25 -66.81
C ALA A 39 1.13 145.75 -68.05
N LEU A 40 0.70 147.02 -68.06
CA LEU A 40 0.08 147.63 -69.24
C LEU A 40 1.09 147.83 -70.38
N GLU A 41 2.33 148.23 -70.09
CA GLU A 41 3.39 148.39 -71.09
C GLU A 41 3.85 147.04 -71.69
N LYS A 42 3.91 145.96 -70.90
CA LYS A 42 4.19 144.61 -71.42
C LYS A 42 3.01 143.98 -72.17
N ILE A 43 1.76 144.39 -71.87
CA ILE A 43 0.58 144.00 -72.66
C ILE A 43 0.57 144.77 -73.99
N LEU A 44 0.87 146.08 -73.99
CA LEU A 44 0.96 146.91 -75.21
C LEU A 44 2.14 146.54 -76.13
N ASN A 45 3.26 146.10 -75.57
CA ASN A 45 4.44 145.68 -76.36
C ASN A 45 4.43 144.21 -76.81
N LYS A 46 3.40 143.42 -76.43
CA LYS A 46 3.13 142.10 -77.05
C LYS A 46 1.99 142.13 -78.07
N THR A 47 1.29 143.26 -78.21
CA THR A 47 0.30 143.48 -79.27
C THR A 47 0.92 144.22 -80.46
N THR A 48 1.99 143.69 -81.04
CA THR A 48 2.29 143.95 -82.45
C THR A 48 1.53 142.90 -83.25
N LEU A 49 0.27 143.20 -83.54
CA LEU A 49 -0.54 142.52 -84.55
C LEU A 49 0.11 142.71 -85.93
N THR A 50 1.14 141.93 -86.22
CA THR A 50 1.51 141.63 -87.60
C THR A 50 0.51 140.61 -88.11
N THR A 51 -0.47 141.08 -88.88
CA THR A 51 -1.40 140.26 -89.64
C THR A 51 -0.64 139.49 -90.73
N GLN A 52 0.08 138.43 -90.34
CA GLN A 52 0.50 137.40 -91.29
C GLN A 52 -0.75 136.58 -91.65
N ARG A 53 -1.03 136.50 -92.96
CA ARG A 53 -1.99 135.55 -93.53
C ARG A 53 -1.66 134.14 -93.02
N ALA A 54 -2.43 133.63 -92.07
CA ALA A 54 -2.38 132.22 -91.70
C ALA A 54 -2.91 131.39 -92.87
N THR A 55 -2.01 130.73 -93.59
CA THR A 55 -2.33 129.73 -94.61
C THR A 55 -2.77 128.42 -93.95
N HIS A 56 -3.64 127.65 -94.61
CA HIS A 56 -4.23 126.37 -94.13
C HIS A 56 -3.18 125.37 -93.58
N GLY A 57 -1.92 125.44 -94.03
CA GLY A 57 -0.82 124.65 -93.49
C GLY A 57 -0.51 124.90 -92.01
N ASN A 58 -0.65 126.14 -91.51
CA ASN A 58 -0.27 126.50 -90.15
C ASN A 58 -1.29 126.05 -89.09
N ILE A 59 -2.56 125.87 -89.49
CA ILE A 59 -3.63 125.32 -88.63
C ILE A 59 -3.50 123.80 -88.51
N ILE A 60 -3.09 123.12 -89.59
CA ILE A 60 -2.84 121.67 -89.56
C ILE A 60 -1.67 121.34 -88.64
N THR A 61 -0.58 122.10 -88.68
CA THR A 61 0.58 121.85 -87.80
C THR A 61 0.29 122.10 -86.33
N LEU A 62 -0.51 123.13 -85.98
CA LEU A 62 -0.92 123.37 -84.59
C LEU A 62 -1.98 122.37 -84.09
N GLY A 63 -2.85 121.87 -84.97
CA GLY A 63 -3.81 120.82 -84.64
C GLY A 63 -3.16 119.44 -84.45
N GLY A 64 -2.14 119.14 -85.25
CA GLY A 64 -1.35 117.90 -85.13
C GLY A 64 -0.56 117.86 -83.82
N ASP A 65 0.18 118.93 -83.50
CA ASP A 65 1.07 118.95 -82.32
C ASP A 65 0.34 118.88 -80.97
N MET A 66 -0.92 119.33 -80.89
CA MET A 66 -1.72 119.23 -79.65
C MET A 66 -2.44 117.89 -79.48
N LEU A 67 -2.75 117.17 -80.56
CA LEU A 67 -3.37 115.85 -80.49
C LEU A 67 -2.34 114.73 -80.30
N SER A 68 -1.12 114.88 -80.82
CA SER A 68 -0.04 113.91 -80.61
C SER A 68 0.46 113.89 -79.16
N LYS A 69 0.61 115.07 -78.51
CA LYS A 69 1.17 115.15 -77.15
C LYS A 69 0.19 114.76 -76.03
N ASN A 70 -1.12 114.80 -76.26
CA ASN A 70 -2.11 114.44 -75.23
C ASN A 70 -2.53 112.96 -75.24
N ASN A 71 -2.29 112.25 -76.33
CA ASN A 71 -2.60 110.82 -76.42
C ASN A 71 -1.49 109.96 -75.80
N ASP A 72 -0.21 110.28 -76.06
CA ASP A 72 0.90 109.42 -75.64
C ASP A 72 1.14 109.43 -74.11
N ASP A 73 1.05 110.59 -73.46
CA ASP A 73 1.30 110.70 -72.00
C ASP A 73 0.16 110.14 -71.12
N ASN A 74 -1.08 110.07 -71.64
CA ASN A 74 -2.23 109.54 -70.90
C ASN A 74 -2.48 108.04 -71.15
N LEU A 75 -2.12 107.51 -72.32
CA LEU A 75 -2.17 106.08 -72.63
C LEU A 75 -1.17 105.31 -71.77
N GLU A 76 0.07 105.79 -71.64
CA GLU A 76 1.12 105.07 -70.91
C GLU A 76 0.85 105.01 -69.39
N GLY A 77 0.20 106.04 -68.83
CA GLY A 77 -0.25 106.06 -67.43
C GLY A 77 -1.49 105.20 -67.18
N PHE A 78 -2.43 105.16 -68.13
CA PHE A 78 -3.59 104.27 -68.07
C PHE A 78 -3.18 102.80 -68.24
N GLU A 79 -2.30 102.50 -69.18
CA GLU A 79 -1.72 101.17 -69.39
C GLU A 79 -0.97 100.68 -68.15
N ARG A 80 -0.15 101.53 -67.50
CA ARG A 80 0.48 101.18 -66.22
C ARG A 80 -0.54 100.93 -65.10
N SER A 81 -1.58 101.74 -64.99
CA SER A 81 -2.64 101.52 -63.99
C SER A 81 -3.47 100.26 -64.25
N VAL A 82 -3.71 99.91 -65.52
CA VAL A 82 -4.38 98.68 -65.92
C VAL A 82 -3.48 97.48 -65.65
N GLN A 83 -2.18 97.59 -65.96
CA GLN A 83 -1.19 96.56 -65.66
C GLN A 83 -1.08 96.30 -64.16
N GLU A 84 -1.01 97.36 -63.33
CA GLU A 84 -0.99 97.25 -61.87
C GLU A 84 -2.28 96.63 -61.32
N ALA A 85 -3.44 96.93 -61.90
CA ALA A 85 -4.72 96.33 -61.52
C ALA A 85 -4.80 94.85 -61.91
N VAL A 86 -4.25 94.48 -63.09
CA VAL A 86 -4.12 93.10 -63.55
C VAL A 86 -3.15 92.34 -62.66
N ASP A 87 -1.96 92.86 -62.39
CA ASP A 87 -0.97 92.26 -61.49
C ASP A 87 -1.55 92.09 -60.07
N ALA A 88 -2.29 93.09 -59.56
CA ALA A 88 -2.97 92.99 -58.28
C ALA A 88 -4.08 91.91 -58.29
N ALA A 89 -4.83 91.76 -59.40
CA ALA A 89 -5.83 90.73 -59.57
C ALA A 89 -5.20 89.33 -59.70
N GLU A 90 -4.09 89.19 -60.43
CA GLU A 90 -3.32 87.96 -60.56
C GLU A 90 -2.69 87.55 -59.22
N VAL A 91 -2.17 88.51 -58.44
CA VAL A 91 -1.67 88.25 -57.09
C VAL A 91 -2.80 87.81 -56.16
N ARG A 92 -4.00 88.39 -56.27
CA ARG A 92 -5.18 87.92 -55.51
C ARG A 92 -5.61 86.53 -55.94
N ALA A 93 -5.74 86.27 -57.24
CA ALA A 93 -6.12 84.97 -57.79
C ALA A 93 -5.12 83.87 -57.44
N THR A 94 -3.81 84.16 -57.49
CA THR A 94 -2.76 83.20 -57.09
C THR A 94 -2.76 82.96 -55.58
N ARG A 95 -3.04 83.98 -54.75
CA ARG A 95 -3.23 83.82 -53.30
C ARG A 95 -4.46 82.97 -52.97
N GLU A 96 -5.57 83.21 -53.63
CA GLU A 96 -6.80 82.43 -53.48
C GLU A 96 -6.62 80.99 -53.95
N LEU A 97 -5.95 80.78 -55.10
CA LEU A 97 -5.60 79.45 -55.60
C LEU A 97 -4.68 78.71 -54.62
N LYS A 98 -3.64 79.35 -54.11
CA LYS A 98 -2.76 78.77 -53.08
C LYS A 98 -3.55 78.43 -51.82
N ALA A 99 -4.43 79.32 -51.35
CA ALA A 99 -5.29 79.06 -50.19
C ALA A 99 -6.24 77.87 -50.45
N ALA A 100 -6.88 77.79 -51.61
CA ALA A 100 -7.73 76.67 -52.00
C ALA A 100 -6.94 75.35 -52.08
N LEU A 101 -5.74 75.35 -52.67
CA LEU A 101 -4.86 74.18 -52.70
C LEU A 101 -4.43 73.74 -51.30
N THR A 102 -4.09 74.67 -50.40
CA THR A 102 -3.78 74.32 -49.00
C THR A 102 -4.99 73.73 -48.26
N ARG A 103 -6.20 74.28 -48.46
CA ARG A 103 -7.43 73.73 -47.88
C ARG A 103 -7.71 72.32 -48.39
N LEU A 104 -7.62 72.10 -49.70
CA LEU A 104 -7.81 70.78 -50.30
C LEU A 104 -6.76 69.77 -49.84
N ARG A 105 -5.50 70.20 -49.68
CA ARG A 105 -4.44 69.35 -49.14
C ARG A 105 -4.72 68.95 -47.69
N ASN A 106 -5.10 69.91 -46.86
CA ASN A 106 -5.44 69.65 -45.46
C ASN A 106 -6.66 68.72 -45.34
N GLN A 107 -7.71 68.94 -46.13
CA GLN A 107 -8.88 68.06 -46.18
C GLN A 107 -8.49 66.64 -46.59
N LYS A 108 -7.67 66.46 -47.63
CA LYS A 108 -7.18 65.13 -48.03
C LYS A 108 -6.33 64.47 -46.95
N ASP A 109 -5.47 65.23 -46.28
CA ASP A 109 -4.64 64.70 -45.20
C ASP A 109 -5.48 64.31 -43.97
N GLU A 110 -6.52 65.07 -43.66
CA GLU A 110 -7.51 64.77 -42.62
C GLU A 110 -8.33 63.52 -42.97
N GLU A 111 -8.86 63.43 -44.20
CA GLU A 111 -9.57 62.24 -44.68
C GLU A 111 -8.68 61.00 -44.64
N ARG A 112 -7.41 61.13 -45.07
CA ARG A 112 -6.42 60.05 -45.00
C ARG A 112 -6.15 59.63 -43.56
N ARG A 113 -5.99 60.57 -42.63
CA ARG A 113 -5.82 60.28 -41.20
C ARG A 113 -7.03 59.57 -40.63
N CYS A 114 -8.23 60.06 -40.91
CA CYS A 114 -9.50 59.44 -40.50
C CYS A 114 -9.66 58.02 -41.06
N ALA A 115 -9.33 57.80 -42.33
CA ALA A 115 -9.38 56.47 -42.96
C ALA A 115 -8.36 55.51 -42.33
N LEU A 116 -7.13 55.96 -42.10
CA LEU A 116 -6.09 55.17 -41.43
C LEU A 116 -6.48 54.83 -40.00
N GLN A 117 -7.09 55.77 -39.26
CA GLN A 117 -7.57 55.52 -37.91
C GLN A 117 -8.68 54.47 -37.90
N LYS A 118 -9.68 54.57 -38.78
CA LYS A 118 -10.73 53.55 -38.92
C LYS A 118 -10.16 52.18 -39.27
N GLN A 119 -9.13 52.13 -40.13
CA GLN A 119 -8.45 50.89 -40.48
C GLN A 119 -7.71 50.28 -39.28
N LYS A 120 -7.02 51.10 -38.47
CA LYS A 120 -6.36 50.65 -37.24
C LYS A 120 -7.37 50.10 -36.23
N GLU A 121 -8.45 50.84 -35.96
CA GLU A 121 -9.51 50.39 -35.05
C GLU A 121 -10.16 49.09 -35.53
N TYR A 122 -10.37 48.93 -36.84
CA TYR A 122 -10.86 47.68 -37.41
C TYR A 122 -9.88 46.52 -37.22
N ALA A 123 -8.59 46.76 -37.49
CA ALA A 123 -7.54 45.76 -37.32
C ALA A 123 -7.37 45.35 -35.85
N GLU A 124 -7.44 46.30 -34.92
CA GLU A 124 -7.40 46.04 -33.47
C GLU A 124 -8.60 45.19 -33.03
N ARG A 125 -9.82 45.52 -33.47
CA ARG A 125 -11.02 44.70 -33.19
C ARG A 125 -10.95 43.31 -33.82
N LEU A 126 -10.29 43.17 -34.97
CA LEU A 126 -10.07 41.86 -35.59
C LEU A 126 -9.04 41.05 -34.79
N ALA A 127 -7.93 41.67 -34.39
CA ALA A 127 -6.90 41.04 -33.58
C ALA A 127 -7.45 40.56 -32.22
N GLN A 128 -8.28 41.39 -31.56
CA GLN A 128 -8.98 41.00 -30.33
C GLN A 128 -9.88 39.77 -30.54
N ARG A 129 -10.70 39.78 -31.60
CA ARG A 129 -11.56 38.61 -31.92
C ARG A 129 -10.74 37.35 -32.19
N ILE A 130 -9.61 37.47 -32.88
CA ILE A 130 -8.72 36.32 -33.13
C ILE A 130 -8.10 35.83 -31.81
N SER A 131 -7.68 36.73 -30.92
CA SER A 131 -7.17 36.37 -29.59
C SER A 131 -8.23 35.63 -28.79
N ASP A 132 -9.45 36.17 -28.69
CA ASP A 132 -10.55 35.54 -27.95
C ASP A 132 -10.90 34.15 -28.51
N GLN A 133 -10.84 33.98 -29.83
CA GLN A 133 -11.07 32.69 -30.47
C GLN A 133 -9.96 31.69 -30.18
N ARG A 134 -8.70 32.13 -30.20
CA ARG A 134 -7.55 31.30 -29.83
C ARG A 134 -7.66 30.88 -28.37
N ASP A 135 -7.92 31.82 -27.46
CA ASP A 135 -7.96 31.56 -26.03
C ASP A 135 -9.08 30.57 -25.70
N ARG A 136 -10.27 30.70 -26.32
CA ARG A 136 -11.35 29.68 -26.20
C ARG A 136 -10.93 28.31 -26.74
N ALA A 137 -10.25 28.26 -27.89
CA ALA A 137 -9.81 26.99 -28.46
C ALA A 137 -8.72 26.32 -27.60
N GLU A 138 -7.82 27.10 -27.00
CA GLU A 138 -6.82 26.64 -26.06
C GLU A 138 -7.46 26.16 -24.75
N GLU A 139 -8.46 26.86 -24.23
CA GLU A 139 -9.23 26.43 -23.06
C GLU A 139 -9.91 25.08 -23.28
N GLU A 140 -10.60 24.89 -24.41
CA GLU A 140 -11.22 23.59 -24.74
C GLU A 140 -10.17 22.49 -24.89
N ARG A 141 -9.04 22.76 -25.56
CA ARG A 141 -7.93 21.81 -25.66
C ARG A 141 -7.37 21.43 -24.28
N MET A 142 -7.24 22.40 -23.37
CA MET A 142 -6.74 22.16 -22.01
C MET A 142 -7.75 21.36 -21.18
N LYS A 143 -9.06 21.59 -21.33
CA LYS A 143 -10.10 20.77 -20.71
C LYS A 143 -10.03 19.33 -21.20
N ASP A 144 -9.95 19.11 -22.50
CA ASP A 144 -9.84 17.77 -23.09
C ASP A 144 -8.58 17.03 -22.61
N LEU A 145 -7.44 17.71 -22.57
CA LEU A 145 -6.19 17.15 -22.05
C LEU A 145 -6.31 16.80 -20.56
N THR A 146 -6.96 17.64 -19.77
CA THR A 146 -7.18 17.40 -18.34
C THR A 146 -8.09 16.19 -18.12
N VAL A 147 -9.15 16.04 -18.94
CA VAL A 147 -10.03 14.87 -18.88
C VAL A 147 -9.27 13.59 -19.21
N LYS A 148 -8.48 13.58 -20.30
CA LYS A 148 -7.68 12.41 -20.69
C LYS A 148 -6.66 12.03 -19.62
N LEU A 149 -5.92 13.00 -19.09
CA LEU A 149 -4.93 12.76 -18.04
C LEU A 149 -5.58 12.23 -16.76
N ASN A 150 -6.78 12.73 -16.41
CA ASN A 150 -7.52 12.20 -15.27
C ASN A 150 -8.04 10.77 -15.51
N GLN A 151 -8.46 10.44 -16.74
CA GLN A 151 -8.86 9.08 -17.12
C GLN A 151 -7.68 8.13 -17.03
N GLU A 152 -6.54 8.45 -17.64
CA GLU A 152 -5.30 7.66 -17.56
C GLU A 152 -4.87 7.44 -16.11
N LYS A 153 -4.88 8.50 -15.29
CA LYS A 153 -4.60 8.39 -13.85
C LYS A 153 -5.56 7.46 -13.12
N GLN A 154 -6.86 7.52 -13.43
CA GLN A 154 -7.85 6.63 -12.81
C GLN A 154 -7.65 5.18 -13.25
N GLU A 155 -7.33 4.94 -14.51
CA GLU A 155 -7.01 3.62 -15.04
C GLU A 155 -5.75 3.02 -14.39
N GLU A 156 -4.69 3.81 -14.26
CA GLU A 156 -3.46 3.41 -13.57
C GLU A 156 -3.73 3.09 -12.09
N LEU A 157 -4.47 3.94 -11.38
CA LEU A 157 -4.86 3.68 -9.99
C LEU A 157 -5.70 2.40 -9.88
N HIS A 158 -6.61 2.16 -10.82
CA HIS A 158 -7.43 0.97 -10.83
C HIS A 158 -6.61 -0.30 -11.11
N GLN A 159 -5.64 -0.24 -12.01
CA GLN A 159 -4.71 -1.34 -12.28
C GLN A 159 -3.83 -1.64 -11.06
N GLN A 160 -3.25 -0.61 -10.45
CA GLN A 160 -2.47 -0.75 -9.22
C GLN A 160 -3.30 -1.36 -8.08
N TRP A 161 -4.56 -0.95 -7.96
CA TRP A 161 -5.46 -1.52 -6.95
C TRP A 161 -5.74 -3.00 -7.21
N LYS A 162 -6.02 -3.40 -8.46
CA LYS A 162 -6.18 -4.81 -8.85
C LYS A 162 -4.93 -5.63 -8.59
N GLU A 163 -3.75 -5.09 -8.88
CA GLU A 163 -2.47 -5.77 -8.59
C GLU A 163 -2.24 -5.93 -7.10
N ALA A 164 -2.50 -4.88 -6.31
CA ALA A 164 -2.43 -4.94 -4.86
C ALA A 164 -3.41 -5.95 -4.26
N GLU A 165 -4.63 -6.02 -4.78
CA GLU A 165 -5.63 -7.01 -4.38
C GLU A 165 -5.16 -8.44 -4.68
N LYS A 166 -4.64 -8.70 -5.89
CA LYS A 166 -4.04 -10.00 -6.24
C LYS A 166 -2.86 -10.37 -5.34
N VAL A 167 -2.02 -9.41 -4.97
CA VAL A 167 -0.90 -9.66 -4.05
C VAL A 167 -1.41 -10.01 -2.65
N LYS A 168 -2.46 -9.32 -2.16
CA LYS A 168 -3.12 -9.64 -0.89
C LYS A 168 -3.74 -11.03 -0.92
N GLU A 169 -4.49 -11.38 -1.96
CA GLU A 169 -5.08 -12.71 -2.14
C GLU A 169 -4.02 -13.80 -2.09
N ARG A 170 -2.93 -13.67 -2.87
CA ARG A 170 -1.80 -14.61 -2.84
C ARG A 170 -1.14 -14.71 -1.47
N ALA A 171 -1.04 -13.60 -0.72
CA ALA A 171 -0.47 -13.60 0.62
C ALA A 171 -1.39 -14.34 1.61
N ILE A 172 -2.71 -14.13 1.52
CA ILE A 172 -3.71 -14.83 2.31
C ILE A 172 -3.69 -16.33 1.99
N GLU A 173 -3.66 -16.70 0.71
CA GLU A 173 -3.57 -18.11 0.29
C GLU A 173 -2.34 -18.79 0.87
N LYS A 174 -1.16 -18.15 0.78
CA LYS A 174 0.07 -18.67 1.38
C LYS A 174 -0.06 -18.85 2.90
N ALA A 175 -0.54 -17.82 3.61
CA ALA A 175 -0.75 -17.89 5.05
C ALA A 175 -1.74 -19.00 5.44
N CYS A 176 -2.81 -19.19 4.67
CA CYS A 176 -3.75 -20.29 4.88
C CYS A 176 -3.12 -21.66 4.63
N THR A 177 -2.28 -21.80 3.61
CA THR A 177 -1.58 -23.07 3.34
C THR A 177 -0.54 -23.39 4.42
N GLU A 178 0.22 -22.41 4.88
CA GLU A 178 1.19 -22.56 5.98
C GLU A 178 0.47 -22.95 7.26
N LEU A 179 -0.62 -22.26 7.61
CA LEU A 179 -1.43 -22.58 8.79
C LEU A 179 -2.04 -23.99 8.71
N ARG A 180 -2.51 -24.43 7.53
CA ARG A 180 -3.03 -25.80 7.35
C ARG A 180 -1.95 -26.85 7.61
N LEU A 181 -0.75 -26.64 7.08
CA LEU A 181 0.38 -27.55 7.31
C LEU A 181 0.81 -27.59 8.78
N GLU A 182 0.79 -26.44 9.48
CA GLU A 182 1.05 -26.39 10.92
C GLU A 182 -0.03 -27.14 11.72
N LEU A 183 -1.30 -26.94 11.38
CA LEU A 183 -2.42 -27.64 12.01
C LEU A 183 -2.38 -29.16 11.75
N GLU A 184 -2.03 -29.59 10.55
CA GLU A 184 -1.85 -31.01 10.23
C GLU A 184 -0.73 -31.63 11.09
N LYS A 185 0.42 -30.95 11.21
CA LYS A 185 1.52 -31.41 12.07
C LYS A 185 1.14 -31.48 13.55
N VAL A 186 0.44 -30.47 14.06
CA VAL A 186 -0.06 -30.47 15.45
C VAL A 186 -1.04 -31.61 15.63
N HIS A 187 -1.94 -31.82 14.67
CA HIS A 187 -2.94 -32.89 14.75
C HIS A 187 -2.32 -34.29 14.65
N GLU A 188 -1.26 -34.48 13.86
CA GLU A 188 -0.47 -35.72 13.82
C GLU A 188 0.21 -35.96 15.17
N ALA A 189 0.85 -34.95 15.75
CA ALA A 189 1.47 -35.06 17.08
C ALA A 189 0.43 -35.39 18.18
N GLU A 190 -0.73 -34.72 18.18
CA GLU A 190 -1.82 -35.00 19.11
C GLU A 190 -2.38 -36.43 18.95
N LYS A 191 -2.43 -36.94 17.72
CA LYS A 191 -2.83 -38.34 17.46
C LYS A 191 -1.80 -39.32 18.02
N ASP A 192 -0.51 -39.06 17.80
CA ASP A 192 0.56 -39.92 18.29
C ASP A 192 0.57 -39.94 19.82
N ASP A 193 0.45 -38.77 20.47
CA ASP A 193 0.34 -38.64 21.93
C ASP A 193 -0.88 -39.41 22.46
N ALA A 194 -2.05 -39.28 21.82
CA ALA A 194 -3.26 -39.99 22.21
C ALA A 194 -3.12 -41.51 22.04
N VAL A 195 -2.45 -41.98 20.98
CA VAL A 195 -2.16 -43.40 20.77
C VAL A 195 -1.20 -43.92 21.85
N GLU A 196 -0.15 -43.15 22.18
CA GLU A 196 0.76 -43.52 23.26
C GLU A 196 0.07 -43.62 24.61
N GLU A 197 -0.78 -42.65 24.97
CA GLU A 197 -1.55 -42.68 26.21
C GLU A 197 -2.50 -43.88 26.25
N ALA A 198 -3.20 -44.16 25.14
CA ALA A 198 -4.06 -45.32 25.02
C ALA A 198 -3.29 -46.64 25.18
N LEU A 199 -2.09 -46.75 24.59
CA LEU A 199 -1.22 -47.93 24.74
C LEU A 199 -0.70 -48.08 26.17
N LYS A 200 -0.30 -46.98 26.82
CA LYS A 200 0.12 -46.99 28.24
C LYS A 200 -1.02 -47.50 29.12
N GLN A 201 -2.23 -47.00 28.93
CA GLN A 201 -3.40 -47.44 29.68
C GLN A 201 -3.76 -48.91 29.39
N ALA A 202 -3.71 -49.32 28.13
CA ALA A 202 -3.96 -50.71 27.75
C ALA A 202 -2.95 -51.69 28.36
N ASN A 203 -1.66 -51.31 28.44
CA ASN A 203 -0.63 -52.11 29.10
C ASN A 203 -0.86 -52.22 30.61
N ILE A 204 -1.22 -51.13 31.29
CA ILE A 204 -1.55 -51.17 32.73
C ILE A 204 -2.74 -52.10 32.98
N GLU A 205 -3.78 -52.01 32.16
CA GLU A 205 -4.94 -52.91 32.27
C GLU A 205 -4.58 -54.36 31.96
N PHE A 206 -3.71 -54.60 30.98
CA PHE A 206 -3.22 -55.93 30.65
C PHE A 206 -2.42 -56.53 31.80
N ASP A 207 -1.47 -55.81 32.38
CA ASP A 207 -0.67 -56.24 33.52
C ASP A 207 -1.57 -56.56 34.73
N HIS A 208 -2.58 -55.74 34.98
CA HIS A 208 -3.55 -56.00 36.04
C HIS A 208 -4.34 -57.30 35.78
N ARG A 209 -4.83 -57.49 34.54
CA ARG A 209 -5.55 -58.72 34.15
C ARG A 209 -4.64 -59.94 34.26
N GLU A 210 -3.37 -59.84 33.85
CA GLU A 210 -2.38 -60.90 33.97
C GLU A 210 -2.09 -61.24 35.44
N GLN A 211 -1.95 -60.25 36.31
CA GLN A 211 -1.77 -60.50 37.73
C GLN A 211 -2.98 -61.18 38.36
N GLU A 212 -4.20 -60.77 38.01
CA GLU A 212 -5.43 -61.41 38.49
C GLU A 212 -5.56 -62.85 37.98
N THR A 213 -5.20 -63.14 36.72
CA THR A 213 -5.19 -64.52 36.20
C THR A 213 -4.12 -65.36 36.88
N ILE A 214 -2.93 -64.82 37.16
CA ILE A 214 -1.88 -65.52 37.92
C ILE A 214 -2.34 -65.79 39.36
N LYS A 215 -2.97 -64.82 40.04
CA LYS A 215 -3.49 -65.03 41.40
C LYS A 215 -4.57 -66.10 41.45
N THR A 216 -5.54 -66.04 40.53
CA THR A 216 -6.65 -67.00 40.48
C THR A 216 -6.14 -68.40 40.15
N THR A 217 -5.24 -68.55 39.17
CA THR A 217 -4.62 -69.85 38.85
C THR A 217 -3.78 -70.40 40.00
N ARG A 218 -2.98 -69.56 40.69
CA ARG A 218 -2.25 -69.99 41.91
C ARG A 218 -3.19 -70.46 43.01
N ALA A 219 -4.31 -69.77 43.23
CA ALA A 219 -5.30 -70.17 44.22
C ALA A 219 -5.94 -71.52 43.87
N ILE A 220 -6.28 -71.74 42.59
CA ILE A 220 -6.81 -73.02 42.10
C ILE A 220 -5.77 -74.14 42.29
N CYS A 221 -4.52 -73.92 41.89
CA CYS A 221 -3.46 -74.93 42.06
C CYS A 221 -3.20 -75.25 43.54
N ALA A 222 -3.17 -74.26 44.43
CA ALA A 222 -3.01 -74.48 45.87
C ALA A 222 -4.20 -75.25 46.47
N ALA A 223 -5.43 -74.94 46.03
CA ALA A 223 -6.62 -75.69 46.43
C ALA A 223 -6.54 -77.16 45.96
N GLU A 224 -6.20 -77.41 44.70
CA GLU A 224 -5.99 -78.76 44.19
C GLU A 224 -4.87 -79.51 44.91
N GLU A 225 -3.76 -78.84 45.21
CA GLU A 225 -2.63 -79.41 45.95
C GLU A 225 -3.04 -79.77 47.38
N SER A 226 -3.73 -78.88 48.10
CA SER A 226 -4.24 -79.18 49.45
C SER A 226 -5.19 -80.38 49.48
N VAL A 227 -6.04 -80.54 48.46
CA VAL A 227 -6.91 -81.71 48.32
C VAL A 227 -6.07 -82.98 48.09
N ARG A 228 -5.05 -82.91 47.21
CA ARG A 228 -4.16 -84.05 46.94
C ARG A 228 -3.34 -84.43 48.17
N VAL A 229 -2.80 -83.45 48.90
CA VAL A 229 -2.06 -83.66 50.15
C VAL A 229 -2.97 -84.30 51.19
N ALA A 230 -4.20 -83.78 51.40
CA ALA A 230 -5.15 -84.38 52.33
C ALA A 230 -5.52 -85.83 51.96
N GLN A 231 -5.71 -86.12 50.66
CA GLN A 231 -5.92 -87.50 50.19
C GLN A 231 -4.71 -88.39 50.45
N GLN A 232 -3.50 -87.88 50.26
CA GLN A 232 -2.27 -88.61 50.50
C GLN A 232 -2.03 -88.85 52.00
N GLU A 233 -2.29 -87.85 52.85
CA GLU A 233 -2.26 -87.95 54.31
C GLU A 233 -3.26 -88.99 54.81
N ALA A 234 -4.48 -89.01 54.28
CA ALA A 234 -5.48 -90.03 54.61
C ALA A 234 -4.98 -91.44 54.26
N LYS A 235 -4.43 -91.64 53.05
CA LYS A 235 -3.83 -92.93 52.65
C LYS A 235 -2.66 -93.33 53.54
N HIS A 236 -1.82 -92.36 53.94
CA HIS A 236 -0.72 -92.60 54.86
C HIS A 236 -1.22 -92.95 56.27
N ALA A 237 -2.25 -92.27 56.76
CA ALA A 237 -2.88 -92.57 58.04
C ALA A 237 -3.45 -94.00 58.07
N ASP A 238 -4.19 -94.39 57.03
CA ASP A 238 -4.71 -95.77 56.89
C ASP A 238 -3.60 -96.82 56.86
N HIS A 239 -2.47 -96.50 56.23
CA HIS A 239 -1.31 -97.40 56.20
C HIS A 239 -0.62 -97.49 57.57
N VAL A 240 -0.45 -96.36 58.27
CA VAL A 240 0.09 -96.32 59.64
C VAL A 240 -0.81 -97.07 60.60
N GLU A 241 -2.13 -96.92 60.50
CA GLU A 241 -3.09 -97.64 61.34
C GLU A 241 -3.01 -99.16 61.11
N ARG A 242 -2.94 -99.60 59.85
CA ARG A 242 -2.73 -101.02 59.52
C ARG A 242 -1.42 -101.56 60.09
N LEU A 243 -0.34 -100.80 59.98
CA LEU A 243 0.95 -101.19 60.57
C LEU A 243 0.89 -101.24 62.09
N ASN A 244 0.23 -100.29 62.74
CA ASN A 244 0.06 -100.26 64.19
C ASN A 244 -0.76 -101.46 64.68
N LYS A 245 -1.89 -101.77 64.04
CA LYS A 245 -2.69 -102.98 64.33
C LYS A 245 -1.84 -104.25 64.18
N ARG A 246 -1.03 -104.32 63.13
CA ARG A 246 -0.11 -105.44 62.92
C ARG A 246 0.94 -105.53 64.03
N TYR A 247 1.51 -104.40 64.43
CA TYR A 247 2.47 -104.31 65.52
C TYR A 247 1.85 -104.76 66.86
N GLU A 248 0.64 -104.31 67.18
CA GLU A 248 -0.11 -104.74 68.36
C GLU A 248 -0.36 -106.25 68.39
N ILE A 249 -0.80 -106.83 67.27
CA ILE A 249 -0.99 -108.29 67.15
C ILE A 249 0.33 -109.03 67.39
N LEU A 250 1.42 -108.56 66.80
CA LEU A 250 2.76 -109.12 67.01
C LEU A 250 3.20 -108.99 68.46
N GLN A 251 2.97 -107.84 69.08
CA GLN A 251 3.30 -107.58 70.47
C GLN A 251 2.52 -108.50 71.41
N ASP A 252 1.22 -108.70 71.17
CA ASP A 252 0.38 -109.63 71.92
C ASP A 252 0.79 -111.09 71.72
N LYS A 253 1.23 -111.47 70.52
CA LYS A 253 1.80 -112.80 70.26
C LYS A 253 3.11 -112.98 71.04
N CYS A 254 4.02 -112.01 70.98
CA CYS A 254 5.26 -112.03 71.75
C CYS A 254 5.00 -112.09 73.26
N ARG A 255 4.01 -111.35 73.77
CA ARG A 255 3.59 -111.43 75.17
C ARG A 255 3.09 -112.83 75.52
N ARG A 256 2.22 -113.43 74.70
CA ARG A 256 1.73 -114.80 74.92
C ARG A 256 2.84 -115.85 74.89
N GLU A 257 3.76 -115.75 73.93
CA GLU A 257 4.92 -116.65 73.83
C GLU A 257 5.87 -116.49 75.03
N THR A 258 6.09 -115.28 75.52
CA THR A 258 6.89 -115.04 76.72
C THR A 258 6.22 -115.56 77.98
N GLU A 259 4.90 -115.35 78.15
CA GLU A 259 4.13 -115.94 79.24
C GLU A 259 4.14 -117.48 79.19
N PHE A 260 3.99 -118.07 78.00
CA PHE A 260 4.08 -119.51 77.80
C PHE A 260 5.49 -120.03 78.14
N ARG A 261 6.54 -119.36 77.66
CA ARG A 261 7.92 -119.68 78.02
C ARG A 261 8.13 -119.62 79.53
N MET A 262 7.65 -118.59 80.22
CA MET A 262 7.76 -118.48 81.67
C MET A 262 7.02 -119.61 82.40
N LYS A 263 5.85 -120.05 81.90
CA LYS A 263 5.14 -121.21 82.46
C LYS A 263 5.94 -122.50 82.27
N VAL A 264 6.46 -122.74 81.07
CA VAL A 264 7.31 -123.91 80.79
C VAL A 264 8.58 -123.89 81.64
N GLU A 265 9.24 -122.74 81.77
CA GLU A 265 10.41 -122.56 82.65
C GLU A 265 10.05 -122.86 84.11
N LYS A 266 8.88 -122.40 84.58
CA LYS A 266 8.39 -122.69 85.94
C LYS A 266 8.10 -124.18 86.15
N ASP A 267 7.39 -124.83 85.22
CA ASP A 267 7.10 -126.26 85.27
C ASP A 267 8.38 -127.09 85.20
N PHE A 268 9.34 -126.67 84.38
CA PHE A 268 10.66 -127.28 84.29
C PHE A 268 11.44 -127.13 85.61
N THR A 269 11.40 -125.96 86.24
CA THR A 269 12.01 -125.72 87.55
C THR A 269 11.35 -126.58 88.64
N ALA A 270 10.02 -126.70 88.63
CA ALA A 270 9.29 -127.58 89.55
C ALA A 270 9.66 -129.06 89.36
N MET A 271 9.77 -129.53 88.10
CA MET A 271 10.28 -130.87 87.81
C MET A 271 11.71 -131.07 88.28
N GLN A 272 12.59 -130.05 88.15
CA GLN A 272 13.94 -130.13 88.70
C GLN A 272 13.93 -130.24 90.22
N ASP A 273 13.07 -129.50 90.92
CA ASP A 273 12.92 -129.57 92.37
C ASP A 273 12.36 -130.92 92.83
N ASP A 274 11.34 -131.46 92.15
CA ASP A 274 10.80 -132.78 92.43
C ASP A 274 11.82 -133.89 92.14
N TYR A 275 12.60 -133.75 91.07
CA TYR A 275 13.71 -134.65 90.77
C TYR A 275 14.81 -134.58 91.84
N ARG A 276 15.11 -133.38 92.35
CA ARG A 276 16.03 -133.19 93.47
C ARG A 276 15.52 -133.87 94.74
N ARG A 277 14.22 -133.72 95.06
CA ARG A 277 13.56 -134.45 96.15
C ARG A 277 13.63 -135.97 95.95
N PHE A 278 13.40 -136.47 94.74
CA PHE A 278 13.52 -137.90 94.42
C PHE A 278 14.95 -138.42 94.64
N LEU A 279 15.97 -137.63 94.27
CA LEU A 279 17.37 -137.97 94.55
C LEU A 279 17.66 -138.03 96.06
N ASP A 280 17.10 -137.11 96.85
CA ASP A 280 17.23 -137.12 98.31
C ASP A 280 16.61 -138.39 98.95
N TYR A 281 15.57 -138.98 98.34
CA TYR A 281 14.94 -140.22 98.81
C TYR A 281 15.61 -141.51 98.32
N THR A 282 16.49 -141.44 97.32
CA THR A 282 17.08 -142.63 96.66
C THR A 282 18.58 -142.78 96.88
N ASP A 283 19.14 -142.10 97.90
CA ASP A 283 20.58 -142.04 98.21
C ASP A 283 21.45 -141.78 96.96
N GLY A 284 20.89 -141.08 95.97
CA GLY A 284 21.58 -140.75 94.72
C GLY A 284 22.00 -141.97 93.89
N GLN A 285 21.28 -143.09 93.86
CA GLN A 285 21.72 -144.25 93.07
C GLN A 285 21.19 -144.26 91.61
N PHE A 286 20.19 -143.44 91.29
CA PHE A 286 19.58 -143.35 89.95
C PHE A 286 19.60 -141.91 89.40
N HIS A 287 20.61 -141.57 88.60
CA HIS A 287 20.75 -140.28 87.95
C HIS A 287 20.33 -140.32 86.48
N SER A 288 19.47 -139.41 86.04
CA SER A 288 19.32 -139.08 84.62
C SER A 288 19.97 -137.73 84.38
N ASP A 289 21.08 -137.74 83.65
CA ASP A 289 21.94 -136.57 83.37
C ASP A 289 21.21 -135.41 82.66
N TYR A 290 20.00 -135.66 82.15
CA TYR A 290 19.22 -134.75 81.31
C TYR A 290 18.56 -133.60 82.09
N LEU A 291 18.18 -133.80 83.36
CA LEU A 291 17.46 -132.79 84.15
C LEU A 291 18.40 -131.82 84.90
N MET A 292 19.66 -132.19 85.14
CA MET A 292 20.62 -131.37 85.90
C MET A 292 21.55 -130.51 85.03
N ARG A 293 21.69 -130.80 83.72
CA ARG A 293 22.69 -130.16 82.83
C ARG A 293 22.17 -129.11 81.84
N LEU A 294 20.91 -128.72 81.88
CA LEU A 294 20.40 -127.69 80.95
C LEU A 294 20.75 -126.25 81.34
N ARG A 295 21.47 -126.02 82.47
CA ARG A 295 21.97 -124.69 82.86
C ARG A 295 22.89 -124.04 81.80
N ASN A 296 23.49 -124.82 80.88
CA ASN A 296 24.47 -124.32 79.91
C ASN A 296 24.14 -124.60 78.42
N LEU A 297 22.96 -125.15 78.09
CA LEU A 297 22.57 -125.43 76.68
C LEU A 297 21.62 -124.40 76.07
N GLY A 298 21.29 -123.33 76.81
CA GLY A 298 20.57 -122.18 76.27
C GLY A 298 21.38 -121.33 75.28
N VAL A 299 22.67 -121.65 75.05
CA VAL A 299 23.57 -120.85 74.20
C VAL A 299 24.07 -121.59 72.97
N MET A 300 23.94 -122.92 72.87
CA MET A 300 24.30 -123.66 71.64
C MET A 300 23.38 -124.84 71.36
N LEU A 301 22.30 -124.59 70.59
CA LEU A 301 21.68 -125.58 69.74
C LEU A 301 21.86 -125.14 68.27
N PRO A 302 22.65 -125.89 67.48
CA PRO A 302 22.79 -125.71 66.04
C PRO A 302 21.66 -126.43 65.30
N GLY A 303 21.11 -125.79 64.27
CA GLY A 303 20.65 -126.51 63.07
C GLY A 303 19.26 -127.14 63.04
N ARG A 304 18.29 -126.76 63.89
CA ARG A 304 16.86 -126.94 63.54
C ARG A 304 16.17 -125.59 63.50
N ARG A 305 15.59 -125.29 62.34
CA ARG A 305 14.88 -124.05 62.04
C ARG A 305 13.81 -123.83 63.11
N VAL A 306 14.11 -122.96 64.08
CA VAL A 306 13.09 -122.04 64.61
C VAL A 306 12.45 -121.45 63.36
N ASN A 307 11.13 -121.49 63.26
CA ASN A 307 10.39 -120.85 62.18
C ASN A 307 10.95 -119.43 62.05
N ARG A 308 11.85 -119.29 61.08
CA ARG A 308 12.46 -118.03 60.72
C ARG A 308 11.27 -117.33 60.13
N ILE A 309 10.73 -116.35 60.86
CA ILE A 309 9.71 -115.45 60.31
C ILE A 309 10.38 -114.87 59.06
N SER A 310 10.07 -115.49 57.93
CA SER A 310 10.56 -115.09 56.64
C SER A 310 9.77 -113.86 56.28
N TYR A 311 10.42 -112.88 55.65
CA TYR A 311 9.75 -111.71 55.08
C TYR A 311 8.63 -112.09 54.08
N GLU A 312 8.54 -113.36 53.68
CA GLU A 312 7.55 -113.88 52.75
C GLU A 312 6.20 -114.20 53.42
N ASP A 313 6.17 -114.62 54.69
CA ASP A 313 4.91 -114.80 55.45
C ASP A 313 4.24 -113.46 55.82
N ILE A 314 4.91 -112.35 55.48
CA ILE A 314 4.51 -111.00 55.83
C ILE A 314 3.62 -110.36 54.74
N LYS A 315 3.55 -110.95 53.54
CA LYS A 315 2.87 -110.37 52.36
C LYS A 315 1.42 -110.82 52.11
N GLU A 316 0.89 -111.83 52.80
CA GLU A 316 -0.47 -112.37 52.55
C GLU A 316 -1.53 -112.04 53.62
N LEU A 317 -1.31 -110.99 54.42
CA LEU A 317 -2.30 -110.38 55.34
C LEU A 317 -2.30 -108.87 55.13
#